data_AF-M2B7Q3-F1
#
_entry.id   AF-M2B7Q3-F1
#
_cell.length_a   1.000
_cell.length_b   1.000
_cell.length_c   1.000
_cell.angle_alpha   90.00
_cell.angle_beta   90.00
_cell.angle_gamma   90.00
#
_symmetry.space_group_name_H-M   'P 1'
#
loop_
_entity.id
_entity.type
_entity.pdbx_description
1 polymer ?
#
loop_
_entity_poly.entity_id
_entity_poly.type
_entity_poly.pdbx_seq_one_letter_code
_entity_poly.pdbx_strand_id
1 'polypeptide(L)'
;MDDVEGEVSIECLPAGKNSPRDAEDAPPIPEPEELGVSSGLGYANLTGWVLMKLVANRDKDRYHLGEAVKQMDEAKIAMVVQHLRKYPTRYLREFQRILQACQNEDSRNW
;
A
#
# COMPACT_ATOMS: atom_id res chain seq x y z
N MET A 1 -5.45 28.39 -17.07
CA MET A 1 -6.16 27.23 -17.60
C MET A 1 -6.98 26.71 -16.45
N ASP A 2 -8.29 26.85 -16.57
CA ASP A 2 -9.29 26.55 -15.56
C ASP A 2 -9.13 25.11 -15.05
N ASP A 3 -9.00 24.97 -13.72
CA ASP A 3 -9.26 23.72 -13.02
C ASP A 3 -10.76 23.45 -13.13
N VAL A 4 -11.16 22.75 -14.20
CA VAL A 4 -12.47 22.12 -14.25
C VAL A 4 -12.45 21.07 -13.14
N GLU A 5 -13.14 21.32 -12.04
CA GLU A 5 -13.50 20.31 -11.05
C GLU A 5 -14.28 19.21 -11.78
N GLY A 6 -13.53 18.27 -12.36
CA GLY A 6 -14.08 17.11 -13.03
C GLY A 6 -14.78 16.25 -12.00
N GLU A 7 -16.05 15.99 -12.21
CA GLU A 7 -16.87 15.11 -11.39
C GLU A 7 -16.15 13.74 -11.27
N VAL A 8 -15.59 13.44 -10.10
CA VAL A 8 -14.92 12.16 -9.85
C VAL A 8 -16.00 11.15 -9.47
N SER A 9 -16.27 10.20 -10.36
CA SER A 9 -17.15 9.08 -10.02
C SER A 9 -16.51 8.24 -8.90
N ILE A 10 -17.19 8.21 -7.75
CA ILE A 10 -16.80 7.41 -6.59
C ILE A 10 -17.62 6.11 -6.63
N GLU A 11 -16.92 5.00 -6.86
CA GLU A 11 -17.49 3.67 -6.73
C GLU A 11 -17.14 3.10 -5.35
N CYS A 12 -18.15 2.81 -4.54
CA CYS A 12 -17.98 2.17 -3.24
C CYS A 12 -18.04 0.64 -3.41
N LEU A 13 -16.91 -0.02 -3.20
CA LEU A 13 -16.80 -1.48 -3.26
C LEU A 13 -16.90 -2.09 -1.86
N PRO A 14 -17.58 -3.23 -1.68
CA PRO A 14 -17.62 -3.90 -0.39
C PRO A 14 -16.29 -4.60 -0.09
N ALA A 15 -15.99 -4.78 1.20
CA ALA A 15 -14.89 -5.61 1.66
C ALA A 15 -15.04 -7.07 1.19
N GLY A 16 -13.92 -7.78 1.10
CA GLY A 16 -13.84 -9.13 0.55
C GLY A 16 -14.00 -9.23 -0.97
N LYS A 17 -14.25 -8.11 -1.68
CA LYS A 17 -14.26 -8.05 -3.16
C LYS A 17 -12.94 -7.55 -3.72
N ASN A 18 -12.62 -7.93 -4.94
CA ASN A 18 -11.51 -7.34 -5.68
C ASN A 18 -11.96 -6.05 -6.38
N SER A 19 -11.09 -5.05 -6.40
CA SER A 19 -11.28 -3.88 -7.24
C SER A 19 -11.14 -4.27 -8.72
N PRO A 20 -12.04 -3.83 -9.61
CA PRO A 20 -11.92 -4.08 -11.04
C PRO A 20 -10.72 -3.36 -11.68
N ARG A 21 -10.09 -2.45 -10.93
CA ARG A 21 -8.90 -1.69 -11.37
C ARG A 21 -7.59 -2.32 -10.95
N ASP A 22 -7.63 -3.29 -10.03
CA ASP A 22 -6.43 -3.95 -9.53
C ASP A 22 -6.04 -5.13 -10.44
N ALA A 23 -4.82 -5.61 -10.29
CA ALA A 23 -4.37 -6.82 -10.99
C ALA A 23 -5.23 -8.04 -10.59
N GLU A 24 -5.39 -9.01 -11.50
CA GLU A 24 -6.23 -10.19 -11.29
C GLU A 24 -5.83 -11.01 -10.06
N ASP A 25 -4.54 -10.99 -9.73
CA ASP A 25 -3.96 -11.69 -8.60
C ASP A 25 -3.86 -10.84 -7.33
N ALA A 26 -4.47 -9.65 -7.31
CA ALA A 26 -4.52 -8.80 -6.13
C ALA A 26 -5.33 -9.47 -5.00
N PRO A 27 -4.94 -9.26 -3.73
CA PRO A 27 -5.81 -9.65 -2.63
C PRO A 27 -7.14 -8.89 -2.71
N PRO A 28 -8.23 -9.47 -2.17
CA PRO A 28 -9.47 -8.74 -2.02
C PRO A 28 -9.28 -7.53 -1.10
N ILE A 29 -10.19 -6.56 -1.22
CA ILE A 29 -10.30 -5.42 -0.31
C ILE A 29 -10.42 -5.98 1.12
N PRO A 30 -9.49 -5.64 2.03
CA PRO A 30 -9.49 -6.18 3.38
C PRO A 30 -10.66 -5.63 4.21
N GLU A 31 -11.10 -6.42 5.18
CA GLU A 31 -12.02 -5.97 6.22
C GLU A 31 -11.35 -4.91 7.13
N PRO A 32 -12.13 -4.00 7.76
CA PRO A 32 -11.58 -3.00 8.67
C PRO A 32 -10.68 -3.60 9.77
N GLU A 33 -11.05 -4.75 10.33
CA GLU A 33 -10.29 -5.43 11.39
C GLU A 33 -8.93 -5.94 10.88
N GLU A 34 -8.84 -6.34 9.62
CA GLU A 34 -7.57 -6.74 8.98
C GLU A 34 -6.65 -5.53 8.78
N LEU A 35 -7.25 -4.36 8.57
CA LEU A 35 -6.57 -3.07 8.65
C LEU A 35 -6.35 -2.61 10.09
N GLY A 36 -6.70 -3.38 11.13
CA GLY A 36 -6.54 -2.98 12.53
C GLY A 36 -7.48 -1.84 12.96
N VAL A 37 -8.53 -1.59 12.18
CA VAL A 37 -9.59 -0.63 12.50
C VAL A 37 -10.70 -1.38 13.23
N SER A 38 -10.81 -1.15 14.54
CA SER A 38 -11.80 -1.82 15.39
C SER A 38 -13.15 -1.09 15.49
N SER A 39 -13.18 0.22 15.21
CA SER A 39 -14.41 1.01 15.11
C SER A 39 -14.15 2.39 14.47
N GLY A 40 -15.18 2.98 13.84
CA GLY A 40 -15.14 4.35 13.31
C GLY A 40 -14.15 4.59 12.15
N LEU A 41 -13.80 5.86 11.90
CA LEU A 41 -12.79 6.28 10.91
C LEU A 41 -11.35 6.03 11.41
N GLY A 42 -11.08 4.84 11.94
CA GLY A 42 -9.73 4.47 12.36
C GLY A 42 -8.76 4.39 11.18
N TYR A 43 -7.49 4.70 11.43
CA TYR A 43 -6.44 4.53 10.43
C TYR A 43 -6.03 3.07 10.30
N ALA A 44 -5.73 2.64 9.08
CA ALA A 44 -5.14 1.33 8.86
C ALA A 44 -3.81 1.19 9.62
N ASN A 45 -3.62 0.03 10.26
CA ASN A 45 -2.36 -0.41 10.81
C ASN A 45 -1.28 -0.42 9.71
N LEU A 46 -0.02 -0.35 10.13
CA LEU A 46 1.10 -0.20 9.20
C LEU A 46 1.10 -1.28 8.12
N THR A 47 0.89 -2.55 8.49
CA THR A 47 0.99 -3.67 7.55
C THR A 47 -0.12 -3.66 6.50
N GLY A 48 -1.36 -3.35 6.90
CA GLY A 48 -2.49 -3.23 5.99
C GLY A 48 -2.34 -2.02 5.08
N TRP A 49 -1.88 -0.88 5.62
CA TRP A 49 -1.59 0.31 4.81
C TRP A 49 -0.52 0.04 3.75
N VAL A 50 0.59 -0.62 4.11
CA VAL A 50 1.65 -0.97 3.15
C VAL A 50 1.11 -1.88 2.05
N LEU A 51 0.36 -2.93 2.40
CA LEU A 51 -0.24 -3.83 1.42
C LEU A 51 -1.11 -3.06 0.43
N MET A 52 -1.99 -2.19 0.92
CA MET A 52 -2.88 -1.38 0.05
C MET A 52 -2.09 -0.48 -0.91
N LYS A 53 -0.96 0.10 -0.46
CA LYS A 53 -0.08 0.90 -1.32
C LYS A 53 0.58 0.05 -2.41
N LEU A 54 1.01 -1.15 -2.06
CA LEU A 54 1.63 -2.09 -3.00
C LEU A 54 0.62 -2.68 -4.00
N VAL A 55 -0.65 -2.86 -3.59
CA VAL A 55 -1.73 -3.29 -4.49
C VAL A 55 -2.07 -2.21 -5.50
N ALA A 56 -2.26 -0.97 -5.02
CA ALA A 56 -2.58 0.15 -5.90
C ALA A 56 -1.42 0.51 -6.85
N ASN A 57 -0.17 0.39 -6.37
CA ASN A 57 1.08 0.55 -7.12
C ASN A 57 1.16 1.79 -8.04
N ARG A 58 0.50 2.89 -7.67
CA ARG A 58 0.63 4.17 -8.38
C ARG A 58 1.94 4.85 -7.98
N ASP A 59 2.47 5.71 -8.84
CA ASP A 59 3.72 6.46 -8.58
C ASP A 59 3.66 7.20 -7.25
N LYS A 60 2.53 7.85 -6.96
CA LYS A 60 2.27 8.53 -5.69
C LYS A 60 2.28 7.58 -4.48
N ASP A 61 1.76 6.36 -4.64
CA ASP A 61 1.75 5.36 -3.57
C ASP A 61 3.16 4.79 -3.32
N ARG A 62 3.97 4.60 -4.37
CA ARG A 62 5.38 4.22 -4.24
C ARG A 62 6.19 5.31 -3.55
N TYR A 63 5.97 6.58 -3.91
CA TYR A 63 6.60 7.72 -3.26
C TYR A 63 6.28 7.77 -1.76
N HIS A 64 4.98 7.71 -1.40
CA HIS A 64 4.57 7.70 0.01
C HIS A 64 5.14 6.51 0.79
N LEU A 65 5.19 5.33 0.16
CA LEU A 65 5.76 4.14 0.78
C LEU A 65 7.26 4.29 1.00
N GLY A 66 8.00 4.87 0.04
CA GLY A 66 9.41 5.18 0.18
C GLY A 66 9.69 6.16 1.34
N GLU A 67 8.92 7.24 1.43
CA GLU A 67 9.03 8.20 2.54
C GLU A 67 8.72 7.56 3.91
N ALA A 68 7.72 6.67 3.96
CA ALA A 68 7.40 5.93 5.18
C ALA A 68 8.54 4.97 5.56
N VAL A 69 9.10 4.24 4.59
CA VAL A 69 10.19 3.28 4.79
C VAL A 69 11.43 3.94 5.38
N LYS A 70 11.79 5.14 4.96
CA LYS A 70 12.92 5.91 5.53
C LYS A 70 12.79 6.17 7.04
N GLN A 71 11.57 6.12 7.57
CA GLN A 71 11.26 6.34 8.99
C GLN A 71 11.01 5.03 9.76
N MET A 72 11.05 3.87 9.10
CA MET A 72 10.84 2.57 9.75
C MET A 72 12.12 2.09 10.42
N ASP A 73 11.98 1.61 11.66
CA ASP A 73 13.01 0.81 12.32
C ASP A 73 12.99 -0.65 11.83
N GLU A 74 14.03 -1.41 12.19
CA GLU A 74 14.17 -2.81 11.80
C GLU A 74 12.98 -3.68 12.24
N ALA A 75 12.39 -3.38 13.40
CA ALA A 75 11.26 -4.14 13.93
C ALA A 75 10.00 -3.94 13.07
N LYS A 76 9.71 -2.70 12.66
CA LYS A 76 8.62 -2.39 11.73
C LYS A 76 8.83 -3.01 10.36
N ILE A 77 10.06 -2.96 9.84
CA ILE A 77 10.41 -3.60 8.56
C ILE A 77 10.16 -5.11 8.66
N ALA A 78 10.64 -5.76 9.72
CA ALA A 78 10.45 -7.19 9.93
C ALA A 78 8.96 -7.58 10.02
N MET A 79 8.16 -6.77 10.73
CA MET A 79 6.71 -6.96 10.84
C MET A 79 6.02 -6.88 9.47
N VAL A 80 6.36 -5.89 8.64
CA VAL A 80 5.83 -5.74 7.28
C VAL A 80 6.25 -6.93 6.40
N VAL A 81 7.53 -7.30 6.42
CA VAL A 81 8.04 -8.47 5.66
C VAL A 81 7.30 -9.74 6.05
N GLN A 82 7.08 -9.99 7.35
CA GLN A 82 6.34 -11.16 7.82
C GLN A 82 4.90 -11.15 7.33
N HIS A 83 4.25 -9.99 7.34
CA HIS A 83 2.88 -9.84 6.85
C HIS A 83 2.78 -10.10 5.34
N LEU A 84 3.68 -9.52 4.54
CA LEU A 84 3.68 -9.64 3.08
C LEU A 84 3.93 -11.07 2.58
N ARG A 85 4.55 -11.95 3.37
CA ARG A 85 4.74 -13.37 3.04
C ARG A 85 3.42 -14.15 2.89
N LYS A 86 2.31 -13.62 3.39
CA LYS A 86 0.97 -14.23 3.23
C LYS A 86 0.35 -13.98 1.85
N TYR A 87 0.92 -13.05 1.08
CA TYR A 87 0.41 -12.58 -0.21
C TYR A 87 1.35 -12.98 -1.34
N PRO A 88 0.93 -12.85 -2.62
CA PRO A 88 1.79 -13.16 -3.75
C PRO A 88 3.17 -12.50 -3.67
N THR A 89 4.21 -13.27 -3.98
CA THR A 89 5.63 -12.90 -3.77
C THR A 89 6.04 -11.58 -4.41
N ARG A 90 5.35 -11.13 -5.47
CA ARG A 90 5.62 -9.84 -6.11
C ARG A 90 5.52 -8.66 -5.15
N TYR A 91 4.62 -8.70 -4.16
CA TYR A 91 4.47 -7.61 -3.19
C TYR A 91 5.65 -7.53 -2.23
N LEU A 92 6.16 -8.68 -1.77
CA LEU A 92 7.37 -8.72 -0.96
C LEU A 92 8.59 -8.24 -1.76
N ARG A 93 8.72 -8.66 -3.03
CA ARG A 93 9.81 -8.20 -3.91
C ARG A 93 9.77 -6.71 -4.14
N GLU A 94 8.59 -6.15 -4.39
CA GLU A 94 8.42 -4.71 -4.61
C GLU A 94 8.75 -3.91 -3.34
N PHE A 95 8.30 -4.37 -2.18
CA PHE A 95 8.68 -3.74 -0.90
C PHE A 95 10.18 -3.76 -0.67
N GLN A 96 10.85 -4.88 -0.96
CA GLN A 96 12.31 -5.01 -0.86
C GLN A 96 13.05 -4.10 -1.85
N ARG A 97 12.51 -3.94 -3.07
CA ARG A 97 13.05 -3.00 -4.07
C ARG A 97 13.01 -1.56 -3.56
N ILE A 98 11.89 -1.14 -2.96
CA ILE A 98 11.72 0.19 -2.38
C ILE A 98 12.67 0.40 -1.20
N LEU A 99 12.80 -0.61 -0.32
CA LEU A 99 13.77 -0.60 0.80
C LEU A 99 15.21 -0.36 0.30
N GLN A 100 15.65 -1.13 -0.70
CA GLN A 100 16.98 -0.98 -1.28
C GLN A 100 17.19 0.39 -1.92
N ALA A 101 16.20 0.88 -2.68
CA ALA A 101 16.28 2.21 -3.29
C ALA A 101 16.42 3.33 -2.25
N CYS A 102 15.73 3.21 -1.11
CA CYS A 102 15.83 4.19 -0.02
C CYS A 102 17.18 4.12 0.70
N GLN A 103 17.76 2.93 0.88
CA GLN A 103 19.07 2.74 1.51
C GLN A 103 20.22 3.27 0.66
N ASN A 104 20.09 3.19 -0.66
CA ASN A 104 21.10 3.67 -1.61
C ASN A 104 21.00 5.18 -1.89
N GLU A 105 20.15 5.92 -1.16
CA GLU A 105 19.80 7.34 -1.40
C GLU A 105 19.34 7.65 -2.83
N ASP A 106 18.96 6.63 -3.61
CA ASP A 106 18.63 6.74 -5.02
C ASP A 106 17.16 7.17 -5.21
N SER A 107 16.82 8.27 -4.55
CA SER A 107 15.48 8.88 -4.52
C SER A 107 15.07 9.49 -5.86
N ARG A 108 15.81 9.26 -6.94
CA ARG A 108 15.60 9.91 -8.25
C ARG A 108 14.80 9.08 -9.26
N ASN A 109 14.47 7.81 -8.97
CA ASN A 109 13.76 6.93 -9.91
C ASN A 109 12.63 6.14 -9.23
N TRP A 110 11.47 6.76 -8.98
CA TRP A 110 10.26 6.07 -8.49
C TRP A 110 9.04 6.28 -9.38
#